data_AF-A0A6A0HF32-F1
#
_entry.id   AF-A0A6A0HF32-F1
#
_cell.length_a   1.000
_cell.length_b   1.000
_cell.length_c   1.000
_cell.angle_alpha   90.00
_cell.angle_beta   90.00
_cell.angle_gamma   90.00
#
_symmetry.space_group_name_H-M   'P 1'
#
loop_
_entity.id
_entity.type
_entity.pdbx_description
1 polymer ?
#
loop_
_entity_poly.entity_id
_entity_poly.type
_entity_poly.pdbx_seq_one_letter_code
_entity_poly.pdbx_strand_id
1 'polypeptide(L)'
;ICKRIESEGIVWSIAREQEQRAPYIYGGTEWIGYDDSLSLTEKIDLAKRLRLRGVSAFAISTDDFKGECLAGKYPLLRTINAEMRDYSIELNQPQRPVVVACFYQSWSVYRESLGKFQISDIDPSLCTHIIFSFVGLDESNLTIVDLDPYYVQRGAYDELRQLRTLNPNIVITVAVGGYDEGSKKFSRMVATAENRKKFISSVLDFLRRTLLDGIDLAWMDPTFREGKPEDRENFALLVQELSEAFAPPGYHLGVTVSGRSSTLRQGYDLSVIGKAADVVHILVYNFHGSWEDQTGHTSPLFPSDEERVQSNDAATFNMNISAKDSALRAVLAGGVPTHKIAVSLPLFSNTFILRDNTQNYYGAPTLKTGFQGPYTKVIGYVGYNEPHLCISLHWIQLLGLIQSIDGTLSLLN
;
A
#
# COMPACT_ATOMS: atom_id res chain seq x y z
N ILE A 1 6.71 -13.97 2.09
CA ILE A 1 7.46 -14.38 3.27
C ILE A 1 6.87 -15.69 3.81
N CYS A 2 6.71 -16.76 3.03
CA CYS A 2 5.79 -17.84 3.41
C CYS A 2 6.30 -19.29 3.39
N LYS A 3 7.52 -19.59 2.93
CA LYS A 3 7.90 -20.96 2.52
C LYS A 3 9.34 -21.41 2.83
N ARG A 4 10.10 -20.68 3.66
CA ARG A 4 11.56 -20.93 3.83
C ARG A 4 11.94 -21.91 4.94
N ILE A 5 10.98 -22.54 5.61
CA ILE A 5 11.29 -23.37 6.78
C ILE A 5 11.83 -24.77 6.46
N GLU A 6 11.91 -25.09 5.17
CA GLU A 6 12.58 -26.28 4.68
C GLU A 6 13.83 -25.94 3.85
N SER A 7 14.23 -24.65 3.75
CA SER A 7 15.47 -24.30 3.07
C SER A 7 16.66 -24.65 3.95
N GLU A 8 17.51 -25.56 3.48
CA GLU A 8 18.75 -25.93 4.15
C GLU A 8 19.53 -24.68 4.63
N GLY A 9 19.76 -24.55 5.95
CA GLY A 9 20.81 -23.69 6.50
C GLY A 9 20.41 -22.47 7.38
N ILE A 10 19.16 -21.98 7.37
CA ILE A 10 18.76 -20.83 8.24
C ILE A 10 17.45 -21.11 8.99
N VAL A 11 17.54 -21.12 10.33
CA VAL A 11 16.38 -21.17 11.23
C VAL A 11 15.84 -19.76 11.41
N TRP A 12 14.54 -19.58 11.15
CA TRP A 12 13.84 -18.31 11.30
C TRP A 12 13.07 -18.25 12.61
N SER A 13 13.14 -17.11 13.28
CA SER A 13 12.38 -16.79 14.48
C SER A 13 11.37 -15.68 14.19
N ILE A 14 10.21 -15.76 14.84
CA ILE A 14 9.19 -14.70 14.83
C ILE A 14 9.24 -13.97 16.15
N ALA A 15 9.17 -12.65 16.10
CA ALA A 15 8.99 -11.80 17.25
C ALA A 15 8.04 -10.65 16.91
N ARG A 16 7.59 -9.94 17.96
CA ARG A 16 6.71 -8.79 17.81
C ARG A 16 7.15 -7.70 18.77
N GLU A 17 7.41 -6.53 18.24
CA GLU A 17 7.59 -5.32 19.04
C GLU A 17 6.21 -4.87 19.53
N GLN A 18 6.07 -4.75 20.85
CA GLN A 18 4.78 -4.61 21.52
C GLN A 18 4.23 -3.20 21.44
N GLU A 19 5.10 -2.19 21.53
CA GLU A 19 4.69 -0.79 21.58
C GLU A 19 4.11 -0.34 20.23
N GLN A 20 4.86 -0.59 19.16
CA GLN A 20 4.56 -0.27 17.78
C GLN A 20 3.60 -1.26 17.12
N ARG A 21 3.27 -2.37 17.81
CA ARG A 21 2.41 -3.47 17.32
C ARG A 21 2.93 -4.10 16.04
N ALA A 22 4.25 -4.24 15.93
CA ALA A 22 4.96 -4.54 14.71
C ALA A 22 5.55 -5.97 14.74
N PRO A 23 5.04 -6.92 13.94
CA PRO A 23 5.66 -8.23 13.81
C PRO A 23 6.91 -8.16 12.92
N TYR A 24 7.90 -9.00 13.26
CA TYR A 24 9.11 -9.15 12.46
C TYR A 24 9.64 -10.58 12.55
N ILE A 25 10.50 -10.92 11.59
CA ILE A 25 11.24 -12.17 11.60
C ILE A 25 12.73 -11.92 11.41
N TYR A 26 13.53 -12.87 11.87
CA TYR A 26 14.97 -12.85 11.68
C TYR A 26 15.53 -14.27 11.56
N GLY A 27 16.66 -14.38 10.86
CA GLY A 27 17.37 -15.64 10.66
C GLY A 27 18.77 -15.39 10.10
N GLY A 28 19.81 -15.86 10.80
CA GLY A 28 21.18 -15.45 10.48
C GLY A 28 21.32 -13.93 10.57
N THR A 29 21.81 -13.29 9.51
CA THR A 29 21.88 -11.81 9.42
C THR A 29 20.66 -11.20 8.72
N GLU A 30 19.68 -11.98 8.29
CA GLU A 30 18.50 -11.47 7.60
C GLU A 30 17.41 -11.05 8.62
N TRP A 31 16.78 -9.91 8.39
CA TRP A 31 15.68 -9.39 9.21
C TRP A 31 14.58 -8.78 8.33
N ILE A 32 13.31 -9.00 8.67
CA ILE A 32 12.15 -8.51 7.90
C ILE A 32 11.06 -8.01 8.84
N GLY A 33 10.64 -6.76 8.65
CA GLY A 33 9.46 -6.19 9.32
C GLY A 33 8.25 -6.24 8.38
N TYR A 34 7.23 -7.02 8.73
CA TYR A 34 6.14 -7.42 7.84
C TYR A 34 4.78 -7.28 8.50
N ASP A 35 3.72 -7.11 7.72
CA ASP A 35 2.35 -7.15 8.24
C ASP A 35 1.76 -8.57 8.24
N ASP A 36 1.06 -8.93 9.32
CA ASP A 36 0.23 -10.14 9.42
C ASP A 36 -1.25 -9.80 9.65
N SER A 37 -2.12 -10.81 9.72
CA SER A 37 -3.56 -10.58 9.94
C SER A 37 -3.83 -9.76 11.20
N LEU A 38 -3.08 -9.99 12.29
CA LEU A 38 -3.29 -9.26 13.54
C LEU A 38 -2.91 -7.78 13.41
N SER A 39 -1.74 -7.46 12.85
CA SER A 39 -1.34 -6.06 12.67
C SER A 39 -2.25 -5.32 11.69
N LEU A 40 -2.76 -5.99 10.65
CA LEU A 40 -3.74 -5.41 9.73
C LEU A 40 -5.09 -5.14 10.44
N THR A 41 -5.62 -6.08 11.22
CA THR A 41 -6.85 -5.86 11.99
C THR A 41 -6.71 -4.65 12.92
N GLU A 42 -5.61 -4.51 13.66
CA GLU A 42 -5.41 -3.37 14.57
C GLU A 42 -5.34 -2.02 13.83
N LYS A 43 -4.72 -2.00 12.64
CA LYS A 43 -4.67 -0.82 11.77
C LYS A 43 -6.05 -0.45 11.23
N ILE A 44 -6.82 -1.45 10.80
CA ILE A 44 -8.18 -1.28 10.31
C ILE A 44 -9.10 -0.80 11.44
N ASP A 45 -8.95 -1.31 12.66
CA ASP A 45 -9.69 -0.84 13.83
C ASP A 45 -9.40 0.62 14.16
N LEU A 46 -8.16 1.08 13.95
CA LEU A 46 -7.85 2.50 14.04
C LEU A 46 -8.58 3.30 12.94
N ALA A 47 -8.56 2.83 11.69
CA ALA A 47 -9.27 3.48 10.59
C ALA A 47 -10.80 3.58 10.83
N LYS A 48 -11.41 2.50 11.34
CA LYS A 48 -12.83 2.44 11.73
C LYS A 48 -13.14 3.41 12.87
N ARG A 49 -12.31 3.45 13.93
CA ARG A 49 -12.48 4.39 15.06
C ARG A 49 -12.43 5.85 14.62
N LEU A 50 -11.62 6.14 13.60
CA LEU A 50 -11.51 7.47 13.00
C LEU A 50 -12.55 7.73 11.91
N ARG A 51 -13.48 6.79 11.69
CA ARG A 51 -14.58 6.88 10.72
C ARG A 51 -14.09 7.19 9.30
N LEU A 52 -12.96 6.60 8.92
CA LEU A 52 -12.38 6.77 7.58
C LEU A 52 -13.22 6.01 6.54
N ARG A 53 -13.17 6.46 5.27
CA ARG A 53 -13.89 5.83 4.13
C ARG A 53 -13.57 4.36 3.97
N GLY A 54 -12.32 3.99 4.22
CA GLY A 54 -11.87 2.66 3.90
C GLY A 54 -10.37 2.42 4.06
N VAL A 55 -9.90 1.40 3.35
CA VAL A 55 -8.48 1.05 3.26
C VAL A 55 -8.13 0.71 1.81
N SER A 56 -6.85 0.84 1.47
CA SER A 56 -6.30 0.30 0.24
C SER A 56 -5.17 -0.68 0.52
N ALA A 57 -4.93 -1.63 -0.36
CA ALA A 57 -3.91 -2.65 -0.22
C ALA A 57 -2.87 -2.51 -1.35
N PHE A 58 -1.62 -2.22 -0.99
CA PHE A 58 -0.50 -2.10 -1.92
C PHE A 58 0.54 -3.20 -1.65
N ALA A 59 0.69 -4.23 -2.47
CA ALA A 59 -0.12 -4.54 -3.65
C ALA A 59 -0.60 -5.98 -3.61
N ILE A 60 -1.75 -6.26 -4.24
CA ILE A 60 -2.38 -7.58 -4.19
C ILE A 60 -1.53 -8.68 -4.84
N SER A 61 -0.61 -8.31 -5.72
CA SER A 61 0.35 -9.22 -6.36
C SER A 61 1.50 -9.65 -5.44
N THR A 62 1.61 -9.07 -4.25
CA THR A 62 2.58 -9.49 -3.23
C THR A 62 1.94 -10.23 -2.07
N ASP A 63 0.61 -10.32 -2.01
CA ASP A 63 -0.09 -11.25 -1.11
C ASP A 63 0.09 -12.70 -1.57
N ASP A 64 -0.23 -13.70 -0.75
CA ASP A 64 -0.19 -15.11 -1.15
C ASP A 64 -1.39 -15.52 -2.01
N PHE A 65 -1.42 -15.04 -3.25
CA PHE A 65 -2.50 -15.30 -4.21
C PHE A 65 -2.55 -16.75 -4.72
N LYS A 66 -1.44 -17.49 -4.64
CA LYS A 66 -1.41 -18.91 -5.02
C LYS A 66 -1.84 -19.83 -3.87
N GLY A 67 -1.82 -19.35 -2.62
CA GLY A 67 -2.22 -20.14 -1.45
C GLY A 67 -1.14 -21.13 -1.04
N GLU A 68 0.12 -20.71 -1.22
CA GLU A 68 1.30 -21.51 -0.96
C GLU A 68 1.70 -21.47 0.52
N CYS A 69 1.26 -20.46 1.27
CA CYS A 69 1.30 -20.40 2.72
C CYS A 69 0.20 -21.30 3.34
N LEU A 70 0.40 -21.73 4.60
CA LEU A 70 -0.62 -22.46 5.37
C LEU A 70 -1.93 -21.67 5.60
N ALA A 71 -1.94 -20.36 5.34
CA ALA A 71 -3.08 -19.47 5.55
C ALA A 71 -4.06 -19.42 4.35
N GLY A 72 -3.79 -20.17 3.27
CA GLY A 72 -4.64 -20.20 2.07
C GLY A 72 -4.45 -18.97 1.18
N LYS A 73 -5.29 -18.84 0.14
CA LYS A 73 -5.18 -17.77 -0.85
C LYS A 73 -5.59 -16.41 -0.29
N TYR A 74 -4.77 -15.39 -0.54
CA TYR A 74 -5.00 -13.99 -0.17
C TYR A 74 -5.20 -13.77 1.32
N PRO A 75 -4.35 -14.28 2.22
CA PRO A 75 -4.59 -14.23 3.66
C PRO A 75 -4.70 -12.78 4.16
N LEU A 76 -3.84 -11.87 3.69
CA LEU A 76 -3.86 -10.48 4.13
C LEU A 76 -5.05 -9.72 3.52
N LEU A 77 -5.31 -9.89 2.23
CA LEU A 77 -6.43 -9.23 1.57
C LEU A 77 -7.79 -9.79 2.04
N ARG A 78 -7.90 -11.07 2.38
CA ARG A 78 -9.10 -11.64 3.03
C ARG A 78 -9.30 -11.08 4.42
N THR A 79 -8.22 -10.87 5.18
CA THR A 79 -8.30 -10.18 6.49
C THR A 79 -8.87 -8.78 6.30
N ILE A 80 -8.33 -8.00 5.35
CA ILE A 80 -8.85 -6.66 5.02
C ILE A 80 -10.32 -6.70 4.64
N ASN A 81 -10.71 -7.61 3.74
CA ASN A 81 -12.09 -7.72 3.28
C ASN A 81 -13.04 -8.10 4.43
N ALA A 82 -12.67 -9.10 5.24
CA ALA A 82 -13.48 -9.56 6.37
C ALA A 82 -13.71 -8.45 7.39
N GLU A 83 -12.66 -7.70 7.73
CA GLU A 83 -12.76 -6.58 8.66
C GLU A 83 -13.64 -5.43 8.12
N MET A 84 -13.61 -5.17 6.82
CA MET A 84 -14.30 -4.04 6.21
C MET A 84 -15.72 -4.36 5.71
N ARG A 85 -16.09 -5.64 5.62
CA ARG A 85 -17.35 -6.10 4.99
C ARG A 85 -18.60 -5.51 5.61
N ASP A 86 -18.66 -5.46 6.94
CA ASP A 86 -19.82 -4.98 7.70
C ASP A 86 -19.63 -3.55 8.22
N TYR A 87 -18.54 -2.90 7.81
CA TYR A 87 -18.29 -1.52 8.19
C TYR A 87 -19.18 -0.59 7.36
N SER A 88 -19.83 0.36 8.02
CA SER A 88 -20.61 1.42 7.38
C SER A 88 -20.35 2.73 8.09
N ILE A 89 -20.30 3.82 7.31
CA ILE A 89 -20.10 5.16 7.86
C ILE A 89 -21.47 5.83 7.91
N GLU A 90 -22.09 5.83 9.08
CA GLU A 90 -23.32 6.58 9.31
C GLU A 90 -23.01 8.09 9.25
N LEU A 91 -23.24 8.67 8.08
CA LEU A 91 -23.32 10.11 7.89
C LEU A 91 -24.76 10.48 7.62
N ASN A 92 -25.17 11.71 7.99
CA ASN A 92 -26.45 12.31 7.60
C ASN A 92 -26.51 12.64 6.09
N GLN A 93 -25.96 11.77 5.23
CA GLN A 93 -25.83 11.86 3.78
C GLN A 93 -26.11 10.48 3.16
N PRO A 94 -26.36 10.38 1.83
CA PRO A 94 -26.47 9.08 1.17
C PRO A 94 -25.25 8.22 1.53
N GLN A 95 -25.49 7.02 2.05
CA GLN A 95 -24.45 6.07 2.46
C GLN A 95 -23.44 5.90 1.30
N ARG A 96 -22.25 6.51 1.42
CA ARG A 96 -21.17 6.28 0.45
C ARG A 96 -20.61 4.88 0.70
N PRO A 97 -20.47 4.03 -0.33
CA PRO A 97 -19.88 2.72 -0.16
C PRO A 97 -18.46 2.82 0.42
N VAL A 98 -18.17 1.91 1.35
CA VAL A 98 -16.84 1.71 1.91
C VAL A 98 -15.85 1.36 0.80
N VAL A 99 -14.61 1.84 0.95
CA VAL A 99 -13.53 1.54 0.01
C VAL A 99 -12.65 0.43 0.58
N VAL A 100 -12.60 -0.67 -0.15
CA VAL A 100 -11.50 -1.64 -0.12
C VAL A 100 -10.86 -1.60 -1.50
N ALA A 101 -9.80 -0.81 -1.65
CA ALA A 101 -9.13 -0.60 -2.93
C ALA A 101 -7.89 -1.48 -3.05
N CYS A 102 -7.72 -2.11 -4.20
CA CYS A 102 -6.69 -3.09 -4.46
C CYS A 102 -5.77 -2.59 -5.55
N PHE A 103 -4.54 -2.23 -5.19
CA PHE A 103 -3.54 -1.82 -6.18
C PHE A 103 -2.96 -3.06 -6.86
N TYR A 104 -3.12 -3.13 -8.17
CA TYR A 104 -2.56 -4.16 -9.04
C TYR A 104 -1.31 -3.63 -9.74
N GLN A 105 -0.15 -4.22 -9.45
CA GLN A 105 1.11 -3.91 -10.12
C GLN A 105 1.15 -4.57 -11.50
N SER A 106 1.06 -3.78 -12.57
CA SER A 106 1.01 -4.27 -13.95
C SER A 106 2.23 -5.13 -14.30
N TRP A 107 3.42 -4.77 -13.82
CA TRP A 107 4.67 -5.50 -14.06
C TRP A 107 4.74 -6.87 -13.36
N SER A 108 3.83 -7.18 -12.44
CA SER A 108 3.80 -8.49 -11.78
C SER A 108 3.47 -9.65 -12.72
N VAL A 109 2.94 -9.35 -13.93
CA VAL A 109 2.70 -10.32 -15.01
C VAL A 109 4.01 -10.93 -15.56
N TYR A 110 5.13 -10.24 -15.38
CA TYR A 110 6.46 -10.67 -15.85
C TYR A 110 7.29 -11.38 -14.79
N ARG A 111 6.80 -11.46 -13.54
CA ARG A 111 7.47 -12.27 -12.52
C ARG A 111 7.48 -13.74 -12.96
N GLU A 112 8.53 -14.43 -12.58
CA GLU A 112 8.74 -15.84 -12.93
C GLU A 112 8.07 -16.76 -11.90
N SER A 113 7.79 -18.00 -12.30
CA SER A 113 7.33 -19.08 -11.42
C SER A 113 6.08 -18.70 -10.59
N LEU A 114 6.06 -19.02 -9.29
CA LEU A 114 4.96 -18.73 -8.36
C LEU A 114 4.84 -17.22 -8.04
N GLY A 115 5.80 -16.41 -8.48
CA GLY A 115 5.74 -14.96 -8.39
C GLY A 115 4.83 -14.30 -9.43
N LYS A 116 4.48 -15.01 -10.51
CA LYS A 116 3.68 -14.48 -11.62
C LYS A 116 2.25 -14.19 -11.19
N PHE A 117 1.86 -12.92 -11.27
CA PHE A 117 0.50 -12.46 -10.96
C PHE A 117 -0.08 -11.69 -12.14
N GLN A 118 -1.26 -12.08 -12.59
CA GLN A 118 -1.94 -11.49 -13.75
C GLN A 118 -3.38 -11.13 -13.40
N ILE A 119 -4.08 -10.39 -14.28
CA ILE A 119 -5.45 -9.94 -14.03
C ILE A 119 -6.39 -11.11 -13.71
N SER A 120 -6.23 -12.26 -14.36
CA SER A 120 -7.02 -13.47 -14.08
C SER A 120 -6.77 -14.11 -12.72
N ASP A 121 -5.71 -13.73 -11.99
CA ASP A 121 -5.54 -14.14 -10.60
C ASP A 121 -6.41 -13.31 -9.65
N ILE A 122 -6.76 -12.06 -9.99
CA ILE A 122 -7.51 -11.15 -9.12
C ILE A 122 -8.85 -11.77 -8.73
N ASP A 123 -9.13 -11.86 -7.42
CA ASP A 123 -10.45 -12.16 -6.88
C ASP A 123 -11.21 -10.85 -6.62
N PRO A 124 -12.11 -10.43 -7.54
CA PRO A 124 -12.78 -9.15 -7.44
C PRO A 124 -13.85 -9.11 -6.33
N SER A 125 -14.16 -10.24 -5.68
CA SER A 125 -15.05 -10.26 -4.51
C SER A 125 -14.38 -9.70 -3.24
N LEU A 126 -13.04 -9.65 -3.23
CA LEU A 126 -12.27 -9.13 -2.11
C LEU A 126 -12.12 -7.60 -2.14
N CYS A 127 -12.44 -6.97 -3.27
CA CYS A 127 -12.17 -5.57 -3.54
C CYS A 127 -13.45 -4.83 -3.99
N THR A 128 -13.53 -3.55 -3.64
CA THR A 128 -14.54 -2.62 -4.19
C THR A 128 -13.97 -1.78 -5.32
N HIS A 129 -12.65 -1.55 -5.31
CA HIS A 129 -11.92 -0.80 -6.33
C HIS A 129 -10.69 -1.60 -6.75
N ILE A 130 -10.41 -1.68 -8.05
CA ILE A 130 -9.13 -2.14 -8.59
C ILE A 130 -8.42 -0.94 -9.19
N ILE A 131 -7.18 -0.71 -8.77
CA ILE A 131 -6.34 0.38 -9.25
C ILE A 131 -5.17 -0.23 -10.02
N PHE A 132 -5.16 -0.08 -11.34
CA PHE A 132 -4.07 -0.56 -12.20
C PHE A 132 -2.87 0.40 -12.09
N SER A 133 -1.77 -0.10 -11.53
CA SER A 133 -0.52 0.62 -11.33
C SER A 133 0.53 0.16 -12.34
N PHE A 134 1.09 1.01 -13.20
CA PHE A 134 0.79 2.42 -13.41
C PHE A 134 0.68 2.74 -14.90
N VAL A 135 0.01 3.85 -15.18
CA VAL A 135 0.19 4.62 -16.42
C VAL A 135 1.02 5.86 -16.10
N GLY A 136 1.60 6.49 -17.12
CA GLY A 136 2.59 7.55 -16.96
C GLY A 136 2.16 8.87 -17.57
N LEU A 137 3.10 9.81 -17.51
CA LEU A 137 3.03 11.10 -18.19
C LEU A 137 4.10 11.15 -19.29
N ASP A 138 3.69 11.36 -20.54
CA ASP A 138 4.62 11.62 -21.62
C ASP A 138 5.26 12.99 -21.44
N GLU A 139 6.58 13.01 -21.44
CA GLU A 139 7.32 14.23 -21.16
C GLU A 139 7.15 15.26 -22.30
N SER A 140 7.18 14.84 -23.56
CA SER A 140 7.19 15.77 -24.70
C SER A 140 5.86 16.50 -24.86
N ASN A 141 4.75 15.79 -24.68
CA ASN A 141 3.42 16.31 -24.94
C ASN A 141 2.59 16.58 -23.68
N LEU A 142 3.03 16.15 -22.48
CA LEU A 142 2.32 16.32 -21.20
C LEU A 142 0.94 15.66 -21.19
N THR A 143 0.82 14.48 -21.80
CA THR A 143 -0.40 13.68 -21.84
C THR A 143 -0.22 12.33 -21.16
N ILE A 144 -1.32 11.73 -20.74
CA ILE A 144 -1.34 10.37 -20.18
C ILE A 144 -0.84 9.35 -21.21
N VAL A 145 0.00 8.40 -20.79
CA VAL A 145 0.57 7.37 -21.65
C VAL A 145 0.65 6.01 -20.94
N ASP A 146 0.49 4.92 -21.68
CA ASP A 146 0.72 3.58 -21.15
C ASP A 146 2.22 3.34 -20.94
N LEU A 147 2.62 2.97 -19.72
CA LEU A 147 4.02 2.60 -19.41
C LEU A 147 4.40 1.22 -19.94
N ASP A 148 3.41 0.36 -20.18
CA ASP A 148 3.56 -0.94 -20.82
C ASP A 148 2.58 -1.10 -21.99
N PRO A 149 2.89 -0.52 -23.16
CA PRO A 149 2.04 -0.64 -24.35
C PRO A 149 1.85 -2.09 -24.81
N TYR A 150 2.82 -2.98 -24.55
CA TYR A 150 2.73 -4.38 -24.97
C TYR A 150 1.66 -5.12 -24.16
N TYR A 151 1.62 -4.92 -22.83
CA TYR A 151 0.59 -5.53 -22.01
C TYR A 151 -0.81 -5.00 -22.35
N VAL A 152 -0.92 -3.69 -22.59
CA VAL A 152 -2.17 -3.06 -23.03
C VAL A 152 -2.64 -3.59 -24.38
N GLN A 153 -1.76 -3.72 -25.37
CA GLN A 153 -2.08 -4.28 -26.70
C GLN A 153 -2.56 -5.73 -26.64
N ARG A 154 -2.18 -6.48 -25.60
CA ARG A 154 -2.66 -7.85 -25.35
C ARG A 154 -4.04 -7.92 -24.71
N GLY A 155 -4.69 -6.78 -24.44
CA GLY A 155 -6.05 -6.72 -23.93
C GLY A 155 -6.16 -6.49 -22.42
N ALA A 156 -5.13 -5.97 -21.75
CA ALA A 156 -5.15 -5.78 -20.29
C ALA A 156 -6.37 -4.97 -19.79
N TYR A 157 -6.76 -3.89 -20.49
CA TYR A 157 -7.94 -3.13 -20.10
C TYR A 157 -9.25 -3.89 -20.32
N ASP A 158 -9.30 -4.75 -21.33
CA ASP A 158 -10.47 -5.60 -21.58
C ASP A 158 -10.59 -6.69 -20.51
N GLU A 159 -9.48 -7.33 -20.14
CA GLU A 159 -9.41 -8.30 -19.04
C GLU A 159 -9.83 -7.67 -17.70
N LEU A 160 -9.38 -6.45 -17.40
CA LEU A 160 -9.82 -5.73 -16.21
C LEU A 160 -11.34 -5.54 -16.20
N ARG A 161 -11.92 -5.07 -17.30
CA ARG A 161 -13.38 -4.87 -17.39
C ARG A 161 -14.15 -6.19 -17.26
N GLN A 162 -13.58 -7.32 -17.66
CA GLN A 162 -14.19 -8.65 -17.47
C GLN A 162 -14.33 -9.04 -15.99
N LEU A 163 -13.57 -8.44 -15.06
CA LEU A 163 -13.76 -8.66 -13.62
C LEU A 163 -15.17 -8.26 -13.14
N ARG A 164 -15.85 -7.37 -13.89
CA ARG A 164 -17.25 -6.98 -13.62
C ARG A 164 -18.23 -8.15 -13.75
N THR A 165 -17.87 -9.22 -14.46
CA THR A 165 -18.70 -10.44 -14.53
C THR A 165 -18.83 -11.13 -13.18
N LEU A 166 -17.83 -10.98 -12.31
CA LEU A 166 -17.79 -11.55 -10.96
C LEU A 166 -18.20 -10.53 -9.89
N ASN A 167 -17.89 -9.24 -10.10
CA ASN A 167 -18.34 -8.15 -9.24
C ASN A 167 -18.86 -6.97 -10.08
N PRO A 168 -20.18 -6.91 -10.38
CA PRO A 168 -20.75 -5.87 -11.25
C PRO A 168 -20.59 -4.43 -10.75
N ASN A 169 -20.34 -4.24 -9.45
CA ASN A 169 -20.21 -2.93 -8.82
C ASN A 169 -18.75 -2.48 -8.63
N ILE A 170 -17.78 -3.27 -9.10
CA ILE A 170 -16.36 -2.95 -8.92
C ILE A 170 -15.98 -1.70 -9.73
N VAL A 171 -15.32 -0.76 -9.06
CA VAL A 171 -14.75 0.44 -9.69
C VAL A 171 -13.34 0.11 -10.18
N ILE A 172 -13.03 0.40 -11.43
CA ILE A 172 -11.74 0.09 -12.04
C ILE A 172 -11.10 1.38 -12.54
N THR A 173 -9.96 1.75 -11.95
CA THR A 173 -9.20 2.95 -12.29
C THR A 173 -7.77 2.60 -12.69
N VAL A 174 -7.07 3.57 -13.28
CA VAL A 174 -5.61 3.52 -13.47
C VAL A 174 -4.93 4.56 -12.58
N ALA A 175 -3.81 4.20 -11.96
CA ALA A 175 -2.98 5.16 -11.26
C ALA A 175 -2.00 5.82 -12.23
N VAL A 176 -2.06 7.15 -12.34
CA VAL A 176 -1.15 7.99 -13.13
C VAL A 176 0.02 8.42 -12.25
N GLY A 177 1.23 7.96 -12.55
CA GLY A 177 2.44 8.28 -11.79
C GLY A 177 3.11 7.04 -11.23
N GLY A 178 3.41 7.06 -9.92
CA GLY A 178 4.33 6.11 -9.30
C GLY A 178 5.69 6.75 -9.02
N TYR A 179 6.48 6.09 -8.16
CA TYR A 179 7.75 6.64 -7.69
C TYR A 179 8.76 6.75 -8.84
N ASP A 180 8.78 5.79 -9.76
CA ASP A 180 9.78 5.73 -10.83
C ASP A 180 9.55 6.76 -11.94
N GLU A 181 8.36 7.34 -12.05
CA GLU A 181 8.07 8.38 -13.04
C GLU A 181 8.77 9.72 -12.72
N GLY A 182 9.24 9.92 -11.49
CA GLY A 182 9.86 11.17 -11.05
C GLY A 182 8.88 12.34 -10.98
N SER A 183 9.41 13.55 -10.73
CA SER A 183 8.57 14.74 -10.45
C SER A 183 8.66 15.84 -11.51
N LYS A 184 9.81 15.98 -12.18
CA LYS A 184 10.09 17.04 -13.16
C LYS A 184 8.98 17.22 -14.21
N LYS A 185 8.54 16.13 -14.83
CA LYS A 185 7.52 16.17 -15.88
C LYS A 185 6.13 16.51 -15.35
N PHE A 186 5.79 16.05 -14.13
CA PHE A 186 4.55 16.43 -13.46
C PHE A 186 4.55 17.91 -13.06
N SER A 187 5.66 18.41 -12.50
CA SER A 187 5.84 19.83 -12.20
C SER A 187 5.60 20.71 -13.43
N ARG A 188 6.17 20.32 -14.59
CA ARG A 188 5.90 21.03 -15.86
C ARG A 188 4.43 20.94 -16.29
N MET A 189 3.79 19.79 -16.13
CA MET A 189 2.38 19.61 -16.49
C MET A 189 1.44 20.47 -15.64
N VAL A 190 1.69 20.62 -14.34
CA VAL A 190 0.82 21.41 -13.47
C VAL A 190 1.09 22.91 -13.53
N ALA A 191 2.27 23.32 -14.00
CA ALA A 191 2.76 24.70 -13.93
C ALA A 191 1.89 25.76 -14.62
N THR A 192 1.09 25.38 -15.63
CA THR A 192 0.21 26.33 -16.33
C THR A 192 -1.18 25.73 -16.53
N ALA A 193 -2.21 26.59 -16.54
CA ALA A 193 -3.58 26.16 -16.83
C ALA A 193 -3.72 25.51 -18.23
N GLU A 194 -2.91 25.94 -19.21
CA GLU A 194 -2.89 25.34 -20.54
C GLU A 194 -2.37 23.90 -20.50
N ASN A 195 -1.27 23.65 -19.78
CA ASN A 195 -0.69 22.31 -19.64
C ASN A 195 -1.65 21.37 -18.88
N ARG A 196 -2.27 21.84 -17.79
CA ARG A 196 -3.29 21.08 -17.06
C ARG A 196 -4.48 20.75 -17.95
N LYS A 197 -5.01 21.73 -18.68
CA LYS A 197 -6.12 21.51 -19.62
C LYS A 197 -5.77 20.49 -20.71
N LYS A 198 -4.53 20.51 -21.23
CA LYS A 198 -4.05 19.54 -22.20
C LYS A 198 -4.01 18.13 -21.61
N PHE A 199 -3.44 18.00 -20.41
CA PHE A 199 -3.42 16.73 -19.69
C PHE A 199 -4.83 16.21 -19.40
N ILE A 200 -5.72 17.04 -18.85
CA ILE A 200 -7.12 16.69 -18.58
C ILE A 200 -7.84 16.21 -19.84
N SER A 201 -7.65 16.90 -20.97
CA SER A 201 -8.24 16.49 -22.25
C SER A 201 -7.75 15.10 -22.67
N SER A 202 -6.45 14.82 -22.51
CA SER A 202 -5.89 13.50 -22.80
C SER A 202 -6.39 12.40 -21.87
N VAL A 203 -6.64 12.72 -20.59
CA VAL A 203 -7.25 11.79 -19.63
C VAL A 203 -8.67 11.44 -20.03
N LEU A 204 -9.48 12.44 -20.42
CA LEU A 204 -10.84 12.19 -20.90
C LEU A 204 -10.85 11.30 -22.15
N ASP A 205 -9.94 11.54 -23.10
CA ASP A 205 -9.80 10.70 -24.30
C ASP A 205 -9.29 9.30 -23.98
N PHE A 206 -8.42 9.16 -22.99
CA PHE A 206 -8.00 7.86 -22.47
C PHE A 206 -9.19 7.09 -21.89
N LEU A 207 -9.95 7.69 -20.97
CA LEU A 207 -11.09 7.05 -20.31
C LEU A 207 -12.21 6.67 -21.30
N ARG A 208 -12.49 7.52 -22.29
CA ARG A 208 -13.45 7.19 -23.36
C ARG A 208 -13.04 5.96 -24.17
N ARG A 209 -11.75 5.77 -24.42
CA ARG A 209 -11.22 4.63 -25.20
C ARG A 209 -11.13 3.35 -24.37
N THR A 210 -10.72 3.46 -23.11
CA THR A 210 -10.48 2.30 -22.24
C THR A 210 -11.74 1.83 -21.51
N LEU A 211 -12.78 2.67 -21.44
CA LEU A 211 -14.05 2.39 -20.74
C LEU A 211 -13.83 2.02 -19.26
N LEU A 212 -12.79 2.60 -18.66
CA LEU A 212 -12.51 2.52 -17.23
C LEU A 212 -13.27 3.60 -16.48
N ASP A 213 -13.41 3.42 -15.17
CA ASP A 213 -14.29 4.24 -14.35
C ASP A 213 -13.63 5.56 -13.92
N GLY A 214 -12.31 5.69 -14.05
CA GLY A 214 -11.59 6.91 -13.66
C GLY A 214 -10.09 6.72 -13.50
N ILE A 215 -9.47 7.66 -12.78
CA ILE A 215 -8.03 7.64 -12.50
C ILE A 215 -7.72 7.90 -11.02
N ASP A 216 -6.54 7.46 -10.62
CA ASP A 216 -5.88 7.81 -9.37
C ASP A 216 -4.63 8.65 -9.67
N LEU A 217 -4.55 9.89 -9.19
CA LEU A 217 -3.32 10.67 -9.32
C LEU A 217 -2.31 10.23 -8.24
N ALA A 218 -1.20 9.63 -8.65
CA ALA A 218 -0.16 9.08 -7.79
C ALA A 218 1.21 9.75 -8.03
N TRP A 219 1.26 11.08 -7.99
CA TRP A 219 2.49 11.86 -8.10
C TRP A 219 3.25 11.84 -6.77
N MET A 220 4.40 11.17 -6.71
CA MET A 220 5.23 11.04 -5.50
C MET A 220 6.61 11.71 -5.68
N ASP A 221 6.80 12.98 -5.29
CA ASP A 221 5.83 13.89 -4.67
C ASP A 221 5.98 15.30 -5.28
N PRO A 222 4.91 16.12 -5.32
CA PRO A 222 5.00 17.53 -5.73
C PRO A 222 6.02 18.27 -4.86
N THR A 223 6.75 19.25 -5.41
CA THR A 223 7.85 20.00 -4.75
C THR A 223 9.17 19.25 -4.54
N PHE A 224 9.18 17.91 -4.64
CA PHE A 224 10.37 17.08 -4.45
C PHE A 224 10.93 16.59 -5.80
N ARG A 225 12.17 16.07 -5.80
CA ARG A 225 12.80 15.40 -6.96
C ARG A 225 12.70 16.18 -8.27
N GLU A 226 13.24 17.41 -8.26
CA GLU A 226 13.16 18.39 -9.37
C GLU A 226 11.78 19.05 -9.56
N GLY A 227 10.87 18.88 -8.59
CA GLY A 227 9.68 19.71 -8.43
C GLY A 227 10.01 21.12 -7.95
N LYS A 228 9.00 21.99 -7.96
CA LYS A 228 9.06 23.39 -7.53
C LYS A 228 8.09 23.65 -6.38
N PRO A 229 8.33 24.65 -5.51
CA PRO A 229 7.42 24.95 -4.41
C PRO A 229 5.97 25.20 -4.86
N GLU A 230 5.76 25.83 -6.02
CA GLU A 230 4.44 26.12 -6.58
C GLU A 230 3.66 24.85 -7.00
N ASP A 231 4.33 23.70 -7.07
CA ASP A 231 3.69 22.43 -7.38
C ASP A 231 2.57 22.10 -6.37
N ARG A 232 2.72 22.55 -5.11
CA ARG A 232 1.73 22.30 -4.04
C ARG A 232 0.34 22.83 -4.42
N GLU A 233 0.27 24.10 -4.79
CA GLU A 233 -0.98 24.74 -5.21
C GLU A 233 -1.37 24.31 -6.63
N ASN A 234 -0.41 24.17 -7.54
CA ASN A 234 -0.68 23.78 -8.92
C ASN A 234 -1.24 22.35 -9.06
N PHE A 235 -0.77 21.42 -8.23
CA PHE A 235 -1.32 20.07 -8.17
C PHE A 235 -2.76 20.08 -7.66
N ALA A 236 -3.05 20.90 -6.64
CA ALA A 236 -4.40 21.04 -6.12
C ALA A 236 -5.36 21.63 -7.17
N LEU A 237 -4.91 22.60 -7.97
CA LEU A 237 -5.65 23.11 -9.11
C LEU A 237 -5.94 22.02 -10.14
N LEU A 238 -4.97 21.16 -10.45
CA LEU A 238 -5.19 20.02 -11.34
C LEU A 238 -6.28 19.08 -10.81
N VAL A 239 -6.23 18.71 -9.52
CA VAL A 239 -7.22 17.81 -8.91
C VAL A 239 -8.62 18.45 -8.96
N GLN A 240 -8.72 19.74 -8.70
CA GLN A 240 -9.99 20.48 -8.81
C GLN A 240 -10.52 20.49 -10.25
N GLU A 241 -9.68 20.87 -11.22
CA GLU A 241 -10.06 20.94 -12.64
C GLU A 241 -10.44 19.56 -13.21
N LEU A 242 -9.78 18.48 -12.77
CA LEU A 242 -10.19 17.11 -13.10
C LEU A 242 -11.56 16.75 -12.52
N SER A 243 -11.80 17.07 -11.25
CA SER A 243 -13.09 16.82 -10.59
C SER A 243 -14.24 17.54 -11.32
N GLU A 244 -14.01 18.79 -11.74
CA GLU A 244 -14.96 19.56 -12.54
C GLU A 244 -15.18 18.95 -13.93
N ALA A 245 -14.10 18.53 -14.61
CA ALA A 245 -14.18 17.89 -15.91
C ALA A 245 -14.84 16.50 -15.87
N PHE A 246 -14.87 15.85 -14.71
CA PHE A 246 -15.50 14.55 -14.52
C PHE A 246 -17.00 14.64 -14.20
N ALA A 247 -17.51 15.82 -13.80
CA ALA A 247 -18.86 15.98 -13.23
C ALA A 247 -20.05 15.80 -14.22
N PRO A 248 -19.84 15.76 -15.55
CA PRO A 248 -20.46 14.73 -16.39
C PRO A 248 -19.45 14.14 -17.41
N PRO A 249 -19.30 12.80 -17.56
CA PRO A 249 -20.30 11.75 -17.29
C PRO A 249 -20.27 11.10 -15.90
N GLY A 250 -19.34 11.49 -15.02
CA GLY A 250 -19.22 10.95 -13.65
C GLY A 250 -18.06 9.97 -13.46
N TYR A 251 -16.84 10.32 -13.91
CA TYR A 251 -15.65 9.50 -13.66
C TYR A 251 -15.16 9.61 -12.21
N HIS A 252 -14.55 8.55 -11.69
CA HIS A 252 -13.93 8.47 -10.38
C HIS A 252 -12.59 9.21 -10.35
N LEU A 253 -12.36 10.01 -9.30
CA LEU A 253 -11.07 10.66 -9.06
C LEU A 253 -10.50 10.26 -7.71
N GLY A 254 -9.50 9.38 -7.73
CA GLY A 254 -8.66 9.09 -6.58
C GLY A 254 -7.40 9.95 -6.55
N VAL A 255 -6.85 10.19 -5.36
CA VAL A 255 -5.55 10.84 -5.18
C VAL A 255 -4.74 10.05 -4.17
N THR A 256 -3.54 9.62 -4.55
CA THR A 256 -2.60 8.94 -3.67
C THR A 256 -1.56 9.92 -3.14
N VAL A 257 -1.41 10.00 -1.83
CA VAL A 257 -0.49 10.92 -1.15
C VAL A 257 0.47 10.15 -0.22
N SER A 258 1.73 10.58 -0.19
CA SER A 258 2.73 10.01 0.72
C SER A 258 2.37 10.20 2.19
N GLY A 259 2.70 9.23 3.05
CA GLY A 259 2.36 9.29 4.49
C GLY A 259 3.37 10.00 5.38
N ARG A 260 4.39 10.67 4.84
CA ARG A 260 5.30 11.48 5.68
C ARG A 260 4.68 12.84 5.92
N SER A 261 4.56 13.23 7.20
CA SER A 261 3.88 14.48 7.58
C SER A 261 4.54 15.73 6.98
N SER A 262 5.87 15.73 6.86
CA SER A 262 6.65 16.81 6.21
C SER A 262 6.38 16.87 4.71
N THR A 263 6.32 15.72 4.03
CA THR A 263 5.96 15.61 2.62
C THR A 263 4.53 16.07 2.37
N LEU A 264 3.58 15.68 3.22
CA LEU A 264 2.18 16.11 3.14
C LEU A 264 2.04 17.64 3.22
N ARG A 265 2.69 18.26 4.21
CA ARG A 265 2.62 19.72 4.40
C ARG A 265 3.24 20.50 3.23
N GLN A 266 4.36 20.02 2.69
CA GLN A 266 5.10 20.69 1.62
C GLN A 266 4.50 20.44 0.24
N GLY A 267 4.07 19.22 -0.06
CA GLY A 267 3.67 18.82 -1.41
C GLY A 267 2.19 18.96 -1.73
N TYR A 268 1.30 19.05 -0.72
CA TYR A 268 -0.13 18.85 -0.97
C TYR A 268 -1.00 19.93 -0.29
N ASP A 269 -1.84 20.62 -1.06
CA ASP A 269 -2.98 21.37 -0.50
C ASP A 269 -4.17 20.42 -0.25
N LEU A 270 -4.13 19.81 0.92
CA LEU A 270 -5.10 18.79 1.35
C LEU A 270 -6.53 19.33 1.49
N SER A 271 -6.71 20.64 1.70
CA SER A 271 -8.04 21.25 1.83
C SER A 271 -8.77 21.26 0.48
N VAL A 272 -8.04 21.62 -0.59
CA VAL A 272 -8.57 21.60 -1.96
C VAL A 272 -8.71 20.16 -2.46
N ILE A 273 -7.67 19.33 -2.29
CA ILE A 273 -7.67 17.93 -2.71
C ILE A 273 -8.82 17.16 -2.04
N GLY A 274 -9.01 17.32 -0.72
CA GLY A 274 -10.06 16.64 0.03
C GLY A 274 -11.47 17.04 -0.41
N LYS A 275 -11.67 18.26 -0.93
CA LYS A 275 -12.96 18.70 -1.48
C LYS A 275 -13.21 18.11 -2.86
N ALA A 276 -12.19 18.05 -3.71
CA ALA A 276 -12.31 17.65 -5.11
C ALA A 276 -12.28 16.12 -5.34
N ALA A 277 -11.42 15.38 -4.63
CA ALA A 277 -11.25 13.94 -4.82
C ALA A 277 -12.43 13.13 -4.28
N ASP A 278 -12.73 11.98 -4.88
CA ASP A 278 -13.65 11.00 -4.33
C ASP A 278 -13.03 10.25 -3.16
N VAL A 279 -11.77 9.85 -3.33
CA VAL A 279 -10.98 9.15 -2.32
C VAL A 279 -9.53 9.66 -2.29
N VAL A 280 -8.99 9.79 -1.08
CA VAL A 280 -7.59 10.11 -0.83
C VAL A 280 -6.93 8.91 -0.17
N HIS A 281 -6.05 8.24 -0.91
CA HIS A 281 -5.24 7.11 -0.46
C HIS A 281 -3.99 7.63 0.25
N ILE A 282 -3.88 7.42 1.55
CA ILE A 282 -2.70 7.83 2.34
C ILE A 282 -1.75 6.64 2.46
N LEU A 283 -0.54 6.76 1.92
CA LEU A 283 0.46 5.70 1.98
C LEU A 283 1.09 5.61 3.36
N VAL A 284 0.61 4.70 4.21
CA VAL A 284 1.09 4.56 5.60
C VAL A 284 2.09 3.41 5.78
N TYR A 285 3.06 3.36 4.86
CA TYR A 285 4.14 2.39 4.82
C TYR A 285 5.42 3.00 4.24
N ASN A 286 6.52 2.22 4.16
CA ASN A 286 7.88 2.71 3.88
C ASN A 286 8.35 3.76 4.90
N PHE A 287 7.93 3.60 6.15
CA PHE A 287 8.45 4.37 7.26
C PHE A 287 9.91 3.98 7.54
N HIS A 288 10.15 2.69 7.74
CA HIS A 288 11.51 2.13 7.85
C HIS A 288 11.87 1.23 6.68
N GLY A 289 13.17 1.16 6.35
CA GLY A 289 13.66 0.29 5.29
C GLY A 289 15.18 0.27 5.17
N SER A 290 15.69 -0.50 4.21
CA SER A 290 17.13 -0.80 4.06
C SER A 290 18.05 0.39 3.82
N TRP A 291 17.50 1.60 3.63
CA TRP A 291 18.25 2.85 3.54
C TRP A 291 18.73 3.35 4.92
N GLU A 292 18.20 2.80 6.01
CA GLU A 292 18.58 3.09 7.39
C GLU A 292 19.69 2.15 7.87
N ASP A 293 20.33 2.51 8.98
CA ASP A 293 21.36 1.71 9.65
C ASP A 293 20.83 0.96 10.88
N GLN A 294 19.50 0.90 11.04
CA GLN A 294 18.81 0.10 12.04
C GLN A 294 17.57 -0.57 11.43
N THR A 295 17.20 -1.73 11.97
CA THR A 295 15.97 -2.44 11.57
C THR A 295 14.73 -1.67 12.01
N GLY A 296 13.68 -1.68 11.20
CA GLY A 296 12.38 -1.15 11.57
C GLY A 296 11.26 -1.72 10.70
N HIS A 297 10.03 -1.63 11.19
CA HIS A 297 8.84 -2.09 10.51
C HIS A 297 8.48 -1.15 9.35
N THR A 298 8.02 -1.67 8.21
CA THR A 298 7.66 -0.81 7.08
C THR A 298 6.49 0.14 7.40
N SER A 299 5.63 -0.23 8.36
CA SER A 299 4.33 0.39 8.62
C SER A 299 3.88 0.33 10.11
N PRO A 300 4.72 0.67 11.11
CA PRO A 300 4.36 0.52 12.53
C PRO A 300 3.08 1.31 12.89
N LEU A 301 2.25 0.75 13.77
CA LEU A 301 0.98 1.39 14.16
C LEU A 301 1.23 2.58 15.09
N PHE A 302 2.13 2.44 16.06
CA PHE A 302 2.49 3.47 17.04
C PHE A 302 3.97 3.85 16.93
N PRO A 303 4.38 5.04 17.41
CA PRO A 303 5.80 5.38 17.57
C PRO A 303 6.44 4.57 18.70
N SER A 304 7.75 4.36 18.59
CA SER A 304 8.61 3.88 19.69
C SER A 304 8.83 5.01 20.71
N ASP A 305 9.22 4.65 21.94
CA ASP A 305 9.61 5.63 22.95
C ASP A 305 10.75 6.57 22.50
N GLU A 306 11.75 6.09 21.74
CA GLU A 306 12.83 6.95 21.20
C GLU A 306 12.29 7.98 20.19
N GLU A 307 11.39 7.57 19.30
CA GLU A 307 10.73 8.47 18.35
C GLU A 307 9.80 9.47 19.05
N ARG A 308 9.21 9.10 20.20
CA ARG A 308 8.44 10.03 21.03
C ARG A 308 9.32 11.10 21.68
N VAL A 309 10.58 10.78 22.00
CA VAL A 309 11.52 11.69 22.69
C VAL A 309 12.25 12.60 21.69
N GLN A 310 12.60 12.11 20.50
CA GLN A 310 13.24 12.91 19.44
C GLN A 310 12.29 13.91 18.75
N SER A 311 11.02 14.00 19.19
CA SER A 311 9.96 14.85 18.63
C SER A 311 10.22 16.38 18.71
N ASN A 312 11.38 16.81 19.21
CA ASN A 312 11.77 18.22 19.26
C ASN A 312 12.57 18.67 18.03
N ASP A 313 13.04 17.75 17.18
CA ASP A 313 13.81 18.11 15.98
C ASP A 313 12.95 17.97 14.72
N ALA A 314 12.85 19.05 13.95
CA ALA A 314 11.86 19.20 12.88
C ALA A 314 12.12 18.31 11.64
N ALA A 315 13.20 17.52 11.65
CA ALA A 315 13.56 16.60 10.57
C ALA A 315 13.03 15.16 10.79
N THR A 316 12.77 14.77 12.04
CA THR A 316 12.42 13.38 12.43
C THR A 316 10.90 13.20 12.62
N PHE A 317 10.08 13.93 11.85
CA PHE A 317 8.62 13.91 12.02
C PHE A 317 7.96 12.64 11.44
N ASN A 318 7.84 11.62 12.30
CA ASN A 318 6.78 10.60 12.38
C ASN A 318 6.78 9.47 11.36
N MET A 319 7.40 8.36 11.76
CA MET A 319 7.45 7.09 11.05
C MET A 319 6.41 6.09 11.59
N ASN A 320 5.13 6.46 11.68
CA ASN A 320 4.06 5.52 12.09
C ASN A 320 2.64 6.06 11.79
N ILE A 321 1.64 5.20 11.96
CA ILE A 321 0.24 5.45 11.58
C ILE A 321 -0.51 6.35 12.57
N SER A 322 -0.27 6.23 13.88
CA SER A 322 -1.15 6.79 14.92
C SER A 322 -0.54 7.91 15.78
N ALA A 323 0.76 8.22 15.62
CA ALA A 323 1.45 9.27 16.36
C ALA A 323 0.74 10.62 16.29
N LYS A 324 1.04 11.48 17.27
CA LYS A 324 0.51 12.84 17.39
C LYS A 324 0.70 13.68 16.12
N ASP A 325 1.76 13.40 15.36
CA ASP A 325 2.10 14.09 14.12
C ASP A 325 2.17 13.12 12.91
N SER A 326 1.47 11.98 13.01
CA SER A 326 1.33 10.96 11.95
C SER A 326 0.75 11.50 10.64
N ALA A 327 0.96 10.73 9.57
CA ALA A 327 0.33 10.91 8.26
C ALA A 327 -1.16 11.25 8.38
N LEU A 328 -1.86 10.43 9.17
CA LEU A 328 -3.30 10.45 9.26
C LEU A 328 -3.80 11.72 9.97
N ARG A 329 -3.11 12.14 11.05
CA ARG A 329 -3.43 13.41 11.71
C ARG A 329 -3.12 14.62 10.84
N ALA A 330 -2.03 14.60 10.09
CA ALA A 330 -1.71 15.68 9.15
C ALA A 330 -2.79 15.81 8.06
N VAL A 331 -3.33 14.69 7.56
CA VAL A 331 -4.41 14.69 6.58
C VAL A 331 -5.74 15.19 7.17
N LEU A 332 -6.09 14.75 8.37
CA LEU A 332 -7.29 15.22 9.08
C LEU A 332 -7.19 16.73 9.39
N ALA A 333 -6.04 17.20 9.89
CA ALA A 333 -5.79 18.61 10.17
C ALA A 333 -5.74 19.46 8.89
N GLY A 334 -5.31 18.86 7.77
CA GLY A 334 -5.34 19.46 6.43
C GLY A 334 -6.76 19.63 5.85
N GLY A 335 -7.79 19.13 6.52
CA GLY A 335 -9.19 19.35 6.17
C GLY A 335 -9.80 18.31 5.23
N VAL A 336 -9.16 17.15 5.02
CA VAL A 336 -9.75 16.07 4.24
C VAL A 336 -10.87 15.42 5.05
N PRO A 337 -12.12 15.35 4.52
CA PRO A 337 -13.21 14.70 5.23
C PRO A 337 -12.94 13.21 5.45
N THR A 338 -13.22 12.68 6.65
CA THR A 338 -12.92 11.27 7.01
C THR A 338 -13.52 10.28 6.01
N HIS A 339 -14.75 10.53 5.55
CA HIS A 339 -15.47 9.73 4.56
C HIS A 339 -14.94 9.82 3.13
N LYS A 340 -13.79 10.49 2.93
CA LYS A 340 -13.00 10.46 1.69
C LYS A 340 -11.61 9.86 1.89
N ILE A 341 -11.22 9.47 3.10
CA ILE A 341 -9.89 8.96 3.38
C ILE A 341 -9.87 7.42 3.31
N ALA A 342 -8.91 6.86 2.58
CA ALA A 342 -8.53 5.46 2.68
C ALA A 342 -7.07 5.34 3.12
N VAL A 343 -6.78 4.54 4.15
CA VAL A 343 -5.38 4.27 4.55
C VAL A 343 -4.83 3.11 3.72
N SER A 344 -3.68 3.32 3.09
CA SER A 344 -3.04 2.32 2.25
C SER A 344 -2.10 1.45 3.08
N LEU A 345 -2.38 0.16 3.14
CA LEU A 345 -1.68 -0.86 3.91
C LEU A 345 -0.75 -1.66 2.99
N PRO A 346 0.48 -1.97 3.43
CA PRO A 346 1.42 -2.72 2.62
C PRO A 346 1.11 -4.22 2.69
N LEU A 347 1.12 -4.89 1.54
CA LEU A 347 1.15 -6.36 1.43
C LEU A 347 2.56 -6.86 1.08
N PHE A 348 3.55 -5.99 1.28
CA PHE A 348 4.97 -6.24 1.10
C PHE A 348 5.70 -5.86 2.39
N SER A 349 7.02 -6.07 2.42
CA SER A 349 7.85 -5.78 3.57
C SER A 349 9.21 -5.29 3.15
N ASN A 350 9.84 -4.53 4.05
CA ASN A 350 11.22 -4.10 3.87
C ASN A 350 12.17 -5.07 4.57
N THR A 351 13.28 -5.37 3.91
CA THR A 351 14.30 -6.32 4.41
C THR A 351 15.55 -5.60 4.85
N PHE A 352 16.27 -6.17 5.80
CA PHE A 352 17.52 -5.65 6.31
C PHE A 352 18.57 -6.74 6.42
N ILE A 353 19.84 -6.34 6.36
CA ILE A 353 20.98 -7.19 6.73
C ILE A 353 21.58 -6.67 8.03
N LEU A 354 21.49 -7.44 9.10
CA LEU A 354 22.08 -7.17 10.41
C LEU A 354 23.61 -7.12 10.31
N ARG A 355 24.24 -6.21 11.06
CA ARG A 355 25.72 -6.20 11.20
C ARG A 355 26.22 -7.39 12.02
N ASP A 356 25.39 -7.86 12.94
CA ASP A 356 25.68 -8.93 13.89
C ASP A 356 24.42 -9.78 14.08
N ASN A 357 24.50 -11.08 13.78
CA ASN A 357 23.36 -11.99 13.86
C ASN A 357 22.88 -12.27 15.30
N THR A 358 23.69 -11.90 16.30
CA THR A 358 23.29 -11.96 17.71
C THR A 358 22.42 -10.75 18.11
N GLN A 359 22.42 -9.69 17.31
CA GLN A 359 21.61 -8.48 17.50
C GLN A 359 20.42 -8.52 16.54
N ASN A 360 19.39 -9.25 16.92
CA ASN A 360 18.21 -9.51 16.08
C ASN A 360 16.91 -8.88 16.61
N TYR A 361 17.04 -7.98 17.60
CA TYR A 361 15.94 -7.23 18.18
C TYR A 361 15.49 -6.08 17.26
N TYR A 362 14.35 -5.46 17.58
CA TYR A 362 13.84 -4.30 16.86
C TYR A 362 14.74 -3.07 17.07
N GLY A 363 15.09 -2.32 16.02
CA GLY A 363 16.11 -1.27 16.09
C GLY A 363 17.56 -1.77 16.06
N ALA A 364 17.80 -3.05 15.78
CA ALA A 364 19.16 -3.60 15.73
C ALA A 364 19.99 -2.98 14.58
N PRO A 365 21.32 -2.81 14.75
CA PRO A 365 22.18 -2.23 13.73
C PRO A 365 22.26 -3.03 12.43
N THR A 366 22.13 -2.34 11.30
CA THR A 366 22.11 -2.94 9.96
C THR A 366 23.22 -2.38 9.05
N LEU A 367 23.49 -3.12 7.99
CA LEU A 367 24.06 -2.56 6.79
C LEU A 367 23.01 -1.69 6.11
N LYS A 368 23.42 -0.61 5.42
CA LYS A 368 22.53 0.21 4.59
C LYS A 368 22.18 -0.48 3.26
N THR A 369 21.70 -1.72 3.38
CA THR A 369 21.22 -2.58 2.29
C THR A 369 20.28 -3.64 2.87
N GLY A 370 19.41 -4.17 2.01
CA GLY A 370 18.61 -5.35 2.30
C GLY A 370 19.03 -6.51 1.40
N PHE A 371 18.23 -7.56 1.42
CA PHE A 371 18.28 -8.62 0.41
C PHE A 371 17.08 -8.49 -0.52
N GLN A 372 17.10 -9.23 -1.62
CA GLN A 372 15.98 -9.25 -2.57
C GLN A 372 15.26 -10.59 -2.48
N GLY A 373 13.95 -10.57 -2.67
CA GLY A 373 13.18 -11.79 -2.81
C GLY A 373 13.34 -12.44 -4.20
N PRO A 374 13.10 -13.76 -4.32
CA PRO A 374 13.30 -14.49 -5.57
C PRO A 374 12.28 -14.15 -6.66
N TYR A 375 11.11 -13.62 -6.29
CA TYR A 375 10.03 -13.26 -7.21
C TYR A 375 10.02 -11.76 -7.53
N THR A 376 10.19 -10.92 -6.50
CA THR A 376 10.16 -9.47 -6.63
C THR A 376 11.46 -8.95 -7.22
N LYS A 377 12.61 -9.58 -6.90
CA LYS A 377 13.95 -9.23 -7.40
C LYS A 377 14.31 -7.76 -7.18
N VAL A 378 13.86 -7.19 -6.05
CA VAL A 378 14.17 -5.81 -5.63
C VAL A 378 14.89 -5.85 -4.29
N ILE A 379 16.08 -5.24 -4.22
CA ILE A 379 16.86 -5.15 -2.98
C ILE A 379 16.08 -4.35 -1.94
N GLY A 380 16.00 -4.86 -0.71
CA GLY A 380 15.30 -4.17 0.37
C GLY A 380 13.81 -4.45 0.41
N TYR A 381 13.26 -5.23 -0.51
CA TYR A 381 11.82 -5.41 -0.71
C TYR A 381 11.47 -6.87 -0.89
N VAL A 382 10.43 -7.33 -0.18
CA VAL A 382 9.87 -8.67 -0.38
C VAL A 382 8.35 -8.68 -0.30
N GLY A 383 7.72 -9.57 -1.06
CA GLY A 383 6.28 -9.82 -0.97
C GLY A 383 5.90 -10.83 0.11
N TYR A 384 4.68 -10.75 0.61
CA TYR A 384 4.09 -11.78 1.50
C TYR A 384 4.01 -13.17 0.85
N ASN A 385 3.93 -13.28 -0.48
CA ASN A 385 4.05 -14.54 -1.21
C ASN A 385 5.46 -15.14 -1.26
N GLU A 386 6.52 -14.35 -1.06
CA GLU A 386 7.88 -14.83 -1.33
C GLU A 386 8.33 -15.87 -0.29
N PRO A 387 9.12 -16.90 -0.63
CA PRO A 387 9.49 -17.91 0.35
C PRO A 387 10.46 -17.35 1.42
N HIS A 388 9.94 -16.81 2.54
CA HIS A 388 10.74 -16.33 3.69
C HIS A 388 10.18 -16.69 5.10
N LEU A 389 8.99 -17.29 5.26
CA LEU A 389 8.44 -17.65 6.59
C LEU A 389 7.36 -18.73 6.53
N CYS A 390 7.64 -19.96 6.93
CA CYS A 390 6.57 -20.97 7.13
C CYS A 390 6.70 -21.69 8.49
N ILE A 391 6.57 -21.02 9.63
CA ILE A 391 6.28 -21.64 10.95
C ILE A 391 5.46 -20.58 11.65
N SER A 392 4.20 -20.82 11.97
CA SER A 392 3.88 -21.09 13.38
C SER A 392 2.64 -21.95 13.60
N LEU A 393 2.07 -22.62 12.58
CA LEU A 393 0.89 -23.46 12.81
C LEU A 393 1.22 -24.94 13.06
N HIS A 394 2.31 -25.48 12.53
CA HIS A 394 2.67 -26.89 12.80
C HIS A 394 3.17 -27.12 14.23
N TRP A 395 3.91 -26.18 14.84
CA TRP A 395 4.40 -26.34 16.21
C TRP A 395 3.34 -26.06 17.28
N ILE A 396 2.39 -25.15 17.02
CA ILE A 396 1.27 -24.91 17.95
C ILE A 396 0.26 -26.07 17.90
N GLN A 397 0.00 -26.67 16.73
CA GLN A 397 -0.82 -27.89 16.65
C GLN A 397 -0.13 -29.10 17.27
N LEU A 398 1.19 -29.27 17.10
CA LEU A 398 1.94 -30.34 17.78
C LEU A 398 2.02 -30.14 19.30
N LEU A 399 2.22 -28.92 19.81
CA LEU A 399 2.19 -28.66 21.25
C LEU A 399 0.77 -28.79 21.85
N GLY A 400 -0.28 -28.39 21.12
CA GLY A 400 -1.67 -28.63 21.52
C GLY A 400 -2.07 -30.12 21.48
N LEU A 401 -1.49 -30.91 20.56
CA LEU A 401 -1.66 -32.35 20.52
C LEU A 401 -0.84 -33.07 21.61
N ILE A 402 0.37 -32.62 21.90
CA ILE A 402 1.21 -33.20 22.97
C ILE A 402 0.60 -32.89 24.36
N GLN A 403 0.07 -31.69 24.58
CA GLN A 403 -0.64 -31.36 25.83
C GLN A 403 -1.98 -32.09 25.98
N SER A 404 -2.66 -32.44 24.87
CA SER A 404 -3.89 -33.24 24.94
C SER A 404 -3.62 -34.74 25.13
N ILE A 405 -2.49 -35.26 24.64
CA ILE A 405 -2.05 -36.65 24.86
C ILE A 405 -1.58 -36.87 26.31
N ASP A 406 -0.79 -35.94 26.88
CA ASP A 406 -0.36 -36.01 28.29
C ASP A 406 -1.54 -35.85 29.28
N GLY A 407 -2.55 -35.04 28.91
CA GLY A 407 -3.79 -34.91 29.69
C GLY A 407 -4.59 -36.21 29.77
N THR A 408 -4.65 -37.00 28.69
CA THR A 408 -5.36 -38.30 28.67
C THR A 408 -4.62 -39.44 29.36
N LEU A 409 -3.29 -39.40 29.47
CA LEU A 409 -2.51 -40.42 30.18
C LEU A 409 -2.56 -40.27 31.71
N SER A 410 -2.88 -39.08 32.23
CA SER A 410 -3.07 -38.84 33.67
C SER A 410 -4.43 -39.28 34.23
N LEU A 411 -5.37 -39.68 33.36
CA LEU A 411 -6.71 -40.15 33.73
C LEU A 411 -6.86 -41.69 33.65
N LEU A 412 -5.76 -42.41 33.39
CA LEU A 412 -5.74 -43.88 33.23
C LEU A 412 -4.71 -44.60 34.13
N ASN A 413 -4.25 -43.97 35.22
CA ASN A 413 -3.46 -44.64 36.27
C ASN A 413 -4.08 -44.46 37.65
#